data_AF-A0A7C4P5A0-F1
#
_entry.id   AF-A0A7C4P5A0-F1
#
_cell.length_a   1.000
_cell.length_b   1.000
_cell.length_c   1.000
_cell.angle_alpha   90.00
_cell.angle_beta   90.00
_cell.angle_gamma   90.00
#
_symmetry.space_group_name_H-M   'P 1'
#
loop_
_entity.id
_entity.type
_entity.pdbx_description
1 polymer ?
#
loop_
_entity_poly.entity_id
_entity_poly.type
_entity_poly.pdbx_seq_one_letter_code
_entity_poly.pdbx_strand_id
1 'polypeptide(L)'
;MAIYTFEEIVEYARNHSLFYNELYKFVPYGEKDISKYPIINQTQFWEANSLENNRLLTGRVENGMVLKSGGTTGNPKYSYFTSEEWFEFVKISSKGFKANRIKQGDKIANLFYAGELYASFLYITFVIEYASIGVNFPITGKAPLEEIIDLIRKLNINIIAGVPTTIMKVFEYIIKNHIDDLRIDRILFGGESFYQDQRETIKGFFPNIDISSILYASVDGGELGYVDSTCGLDEHRIFDETTILEIVDEETGTVIQNVNIPGKIVITNLCRKLMPIIRYPAGDRAMWIEPKGTPNRKFKLLGRSEEGARIGCATLYIQDALKVIDYFKNEVHILNFQIVVTHYDNKDQGILRLVSQETLEKPQELANKIVLKLYEERPMLKELVEQSMIHPIKVEWITSDMLETNKRTGKTKRVIDKRFEG
;
A
#
# COMPACT_ATOMS: atom_id res chain seq x y z
N MET A 1 -11.71 17.40 -16.01
CA MET A 1 -10.51 17.39 -15.16
C MET A 1 -10.49 18.62 -14.30
N ALA A 2 -11.13 18.47 -13.14
CA ALA A 2 -11.09 19.46 -12.08
C ALA A 2 -9.87 19.14 -11.20
N ILE A 3 -8.75 19.82 -11.49
CA ILE A 3 -7.58 19.86 -10.62
C ILE A 3 -7.67 21.19 -9.88
N TYR A 4 -7.57 21.15 -8.56
CA TYR A 4 -7.64 22.32 -7.71
C TYR A 4 -6.24 22.76 -7.29
N THR A 5 -6.08 24.04 -7.01
CA THR A 5 -4.92 24.53 -6.27
C THR A 5 -4.94 24.01 -4.83
N PHE A 6 -3.79 24.06 -4.16
CA PHE A 6 -3.70 23.71 -2.74
C PHE A 6 -4.62 24.61 -1.89
N GLU A 7 -4.68 25.89 -2.20
CA GLU A 7 -5.53 26.86 -1.51
C GLU A 7 -7.02 26.53 -1.68
N GLU A 8 -7.46 26.23 -2.90
CA GLU A 8 -8.86 25.87 -3.19
C GLU A 8 -9.29 24.60 -2.46
N ILE A 9 -8.45 23.57 -2.42
CA ILE A 9 -8.82 22.30 -1.78
C ILE A 9 -8.87 22.42 -0.25
N VAL A 10 -7.95 23.19 0.33
CA VAL A 10 -7.91 23.48 1.76
C VAL A 10 -9.10 24.30 2.19
N GLU A 11 -9.40 25.38 1.46
CA GLU A 11 -10.55 26.24 1.77
C GLU A 11 -11.86 25.47 1.64
N TYR A 12 -11.99 24.67 0.57
CA TYR A 12 -13.15 23.81 0.38
C TYR A 12 -13.30 22.82 1.54
N ALA A 13 -12.23 22.09 1.89
CA ALA A 13 -12.23 21.14 2.99
C ALA A 13 -12.60 21.81 4.33
N ARG A 14 -12.00 22.97 4.64
CA ARG A 14 -12.27 23.73 5.87
C ARG A 14 -13.74 24.15 6.00
N ASN A 15 -14.38 24.50 4.87
CA ASN A 15 -15.74 25.03 4.86
C ASN A 15 -16.81 23.93 4.81
N HIS A 16 -16.47 22.72 4.33
CA HIS A 16 -17.45 21.67 4.07
C HIS A 16 -17.25 20.39 4.90
N SER A 17 -16.09 20.19 5.50
CA SER A 17 -15.79 19.03 6.36
C SER A 17 -15.61 19.48 7.81
N LEU A 18 -16.41 18.93 8.72
CA LEU A 18 -16.32 19.22 10.16
C LEU A 18 -14.93 18.85 10.71
N PHE A 19 -14.36 17.74 10.25
CA PHE A 19 -13.01 17.30 10.62
C PHE A 19 -11.96 18.36 10.24
N TYR A 20 -11.96 18.84 9.00
CA TYR A 20 -10.98 19.83 8.55
C TYR A 20 -11.22 21.22 9.13
N ASN A 21 -12.49 21.57 9.39
CA ASN A 21 -12.84 22.79 10.11
C ASN A 21 -12.18 22.83 11.51
N GLU A 22 -12.31 21.74 12.27
CA GLU A 22 -11.68 21.58 13.59
C GLU A 22 -10.15 21.52 13.48
N LEU A 23 -9.63 20.71 12.56
CA LEU A 23 -8.19 20.52 12.36
C LEU A 23 -7.47 21.83 12.01
N TYR A 24 -8.13 22.71 11.26
CA TYR A 24 -7.56 23.97 10.78
C TYR A 24 -7.99 25.20 11.59
N LYS A 25 -8.63 25.02 12.75
CA LYS A 25 -9.13 26.10 13.60
C LYS A 25 -8.09 27.20 13.91
N PHE A 26 -6.80 26.82 13.99
CA PHE A 26 -5.70 27.74 14.31
C PHE A 26 -4.84 28.13 13.10
N VAL A 27 -5.19 27.66 11.90
CA VAL A 27 -4.49 28.04 10.67
C VAL A 27 -5.25 29.19 10.01
N PRO A 28 -4.63 30.36 9.74
CA PRO A 28 -5.30 31.50 9.12
C PRO A 28 -6.01 31.16 7.80
N TYR A 29 -7.03 31.94 7.43
CA TYR A 29 -7.60 31.85 6.08
C TYR A 29 -6.61 32.40 5.05
N GLY A 30 -6.53 31.75 3.89
CA GLY A 30 -5.60 32.13 2.83
C GLY A 30 -4.12 31.80 3.09
N GLU A 31 -3.80 31.01 4.12
CA GLU A 31 -2.45 30.50 4.32
C GLU A 31 -2.03 29.60 3.14
N LYS A 32 -0.85 29.86 2.58
CA LYS A 32 -0.34 29.18 1.38
C LYS A 32 0.80 28.23 1.69
N ASP A 33 1.48 28.42 2.81
CA ASP A 33 2.55 27.55 3.23
C ASP A 33 1.96 26.25 3.79
N ILE A 34 2.03 25.19 2.97
CA ILE A 34 1.58 23.83 3.33
C ILE A 34 2.17 23.35 4.67
N SER A 35 3.37 23.81 5.05
CA SER A 35 4.00 23.40 6.30
C SER A 35 3.26 23.89 7.56
N LYS A 36 2.40 24.92 7.42
CA LYS A 36 1.53 25.43 8.50
C LYS A 36 0.33 24.54 8.79
N TYR A 37 -0.02 23.66 7.86
CA TYR A 37 -1.11 22.72 8.02
C TYR A 37 -0.60 21.46 8.71
N PRO A 38 -1.32 20.91 9.71
CA PRO A 38 -0.88 19.69 10.39
C PRO A 38 -0.89 18.49 9.46
N ILE A 39 0.08 17.59 9.63
CA ILE A 39 0.01 16.24 9.04
C ILE A 39 -1.15 15.50 9.71
N ILE A 40 -1.97 14.84 8.90
CA ILE A 40 -3.15 14.12 9.40
C ILE A 40 -2.73 12.98 10.34
N ASN A 41 -3.37 12.92 11.50
CA ASN A 41 -3.38 11.73 12.33
C ASN A 41 -4.39 10.72 11.75
N GLN A 42 -3.89 9.58 11.25
CA GLN A 42 -4.75 8.58 10.60
C GLN A 42 -5.85 8.05 11.54
N THR A 43 -5.60 7.92 12.84
CA THR A 43 -6.61 7.48 13.81
C THR A 43 -7.80 8.42 13.80
N GLN A 44 -7.54 9.72 14.01
CA GLN A 44 -8.59 10.74 14.07
C GLN A 44 -9.32 10.88 12.74
N PHE A 45 -8.59 10.75 11.62
CA PHE A 45 -9.17 10.77 10.28
C PHE A 45 -10.17 9.64 10.07
N TRP A 46 -9.81 8.42 10.45
CA TRP A 46 -10.68 7.25 10.30
C TRP A 46 -11.80 7.19 11.34
N GLU A 47 -11.61 7.75 12.53
CA GLU A 47 -12.69 7.97 13.50
C GLU A 47 -13.72 8.98 12.99
N ALA A 48 -13.28 10.05 12.30
CA ALA A 48 -14.17 11.02 11.66
C ALA A 48 -14.90 10.43 10.43
N ASN A 49 -14.31 9.44 9.76
CA ASN A 49 -14.88 8.76 8.61
C ASN A 49 -15.74 7.54 9.01
N SER A 50 -16.76 7.76 9.83
CA SER A 50 -17.69 6.69 10.25
C SER A 50 -18.88 6.55 9.29
N LEU A 51 -19.57 5.40 9.35
CA LEU A 51 -20.76 5.13 8.52
C LEU A 51 -21.98 5.94 8.95
N GLU A 52 -22.19 6.12 10.25
CA GLU A 52 -23.40 6.75 10.79
C GLU A 52 -23.24 8.25 11.04
N ASN A 53 -22.05 8.69 11.48
CA ASN A 53 -21.76 10.08 11.82
C ASN A 53 -20.48 10.55 11.13
N ASN A 54 -20.52 10.59 9.81
CA ASN A 54 -19.38 11.00 9.02
C ASN A 54 -19.12 12.50 9.17
N ARG A 55 -17.98 12.85 9.74
CA ARG A 55 -17.51 14.24 9.91
C ARG A 55 -16.41 14.62 8.93
N LEU A 56 -15.92 13.64 8.14
CA LEU A 56 -14.82 13.83 7.20
C LEU A 56 -15.31 14.27 5.81
N LEU A 57 -16.36 13.63 5.28
CA LEU A 57 -16.86 13.91 3.94
C LEU A 57 -17.37 15.36 3.84
N THR A 58 -17.17 15.98 2.67
CA THR A 58 -17.59 17.37 2.41
C THR A 58 -19.01 17.46 1.83
N GLY A 59 -19.64 16.32 1.58
CA GLY A 59 -20.93 16.25 0.90
C GLY A 59 -21.52 14.84 0.96
N ARG A 60 -22.72 14.70 0.40
CA ARG A 60 -23.41 13.41 0.31
C ARG A 60 -22.78 12.56 -0.79
N VAL A 61 -22.74 11.25 -0.56
CA VAL A 61 -22.34 10.26 -1.58
C VAL A 61 -23.55 9.99 -2.49
N GLU A 62 -23.67 10.76 -3.57
CA GLU A 62 -24.81 10.67 -4.50
C GLU A 62 -24.50 9.83 -5.75
N ASN A 63 -23.22 9.70 -6.10
CA ASN A 63 -22.73 8.93 -7.23
C ASN A 63 -21.29 8.48 -6.96
N GLY A 64 -20.76 7.57 -7.80
CA GLY A 64 -19.38 7.14 -7.77
C GLY A 64 -19.17 5.78 -7.13
N MET A 65 -18.09 5.64 -6.35
CA MET A 65 -17.65 4.34 -5.83
C MET A 65 -17.15 4.44 -4.40
N VAL A 66 -17.49 3.41 -3.62
CA VAL A 66 -17.02 3.21 -2.25
C VAL A 66 -16.10 1.99 -2.24
N LEU A 67 -14.88 2.19 -1.75
CA LEU A 67 -13.82 1.17 -1.77
C LEU A 67 -13.28 0.97 -0.37
N LYS A 68 -12.81 -0.25 -0.06
CA LYS A 68 -12.05 -0.48 1.17
C LYS A 68 -10.67 0.16 1.05
N SER A 69 -10.34 1.00 2.03
CA SER A 69 -8.95 1.31 2.39
C SER A 69 -8.27 0.03 2.86
N GLY A 70 -6.93 -0.04 2.71
CA GLY A 70 -6.11 -1.21 3.03
C GLY A 70 -6.63 -1.99 4.25
N GLY A 71 -6.87 -3.30 4.06
CA GLY A 71 -7.86 -4.09 4.79
C GLY A 71 -7.92 -3.76 6.29
N THR A 72 -9.11 -3.40 6.79
CA THR A 72 -9.48 -3.22 8.21
C THR A 72 -10.78 -3.94 8.53
N THR A 73 -10.81 -4.73 9.60
CA THR A 73 -11.98 -5.53 10.03
C THR A 73 -12.61 -5.05 11.33
N GLY A 74 -11.91 -4.23 12.13
CA GLY A 74 -12.50 -3.64 13.33
C GLY A 74 -13.48 -2.49 13.04
N ASN A 75 -13.00 -1.43 12.37
CA ASN A 75 -13.86 -0.40 11.76
C ASN A 75 -13.52 -0.39 10.26
N PRO A 76 -14.45 -0.77 9.38
CA PRO A 76 -14.15 -0.84 7.95
C PRO A 76 -13.87 0.59 7.43
N LYS A 77 -12.63 0.80 7.00
CA LYS A 77 -12.17 2.08 6.47
C LYS A 77 -12.59 2.14 5.00
N TYR A 78 -13.41 3.13 4.65
CA TYR A 78 -13.90 3.31 3.29
C TYR A 78 -13.38 4.60 2.66
N SER A 79 -12.88 4.48 1.43
CA SER A 79 -12.55 5.61 0.58
C SER A 79 -13.71 5.87 -0.37
N TYR A 80 -14.15 7.12 -0.40
CA TYR A 80 -15.30 7.56 -1.18
C TYR A 80 -14.85 8.41 -2.36
N PHE A 81 -15.32 8.05 -3.54
CA PHE A 81 -15.10 8.80 -4.78
C PHE A 81 -16.46 9.12 -5.39
N THR A 82 -16.65 10.35 -5.85
CA THR A 82 -17.64 10.64 -6.89
C THR A 82 -17.23 9.97 -8.20
N SER A 83 -18.17 9.84 -9.14
CA SER A 83 -17.87 9.30 -10.48
C SER A 83 -16.79 10.14 -11.18
N GLU A 84 -16.86 11.47 -11.05
CA GLU A 84 -15.86 12.37 -11.64
C GLU A 84 -14.47 12.15 -11.04
N GLU A 85 -14.35 12.12 -9.72
CA GLU A 85 -13.06 11.89 -9.04
C GLU A 85 -12.46 10.53 -9.41
N TRP A 86 -13.29 9.48 -9.50
CA TRP A 86 -12.82 8.17 -9.92
C TRP A 86 -12.25 8.17 -11.35
N PHE A 87 -12.98 8.79 -12.29
CA PHE A 87 -12.52 8.86 -13.67
C PHE A 87 -11.30 9.76 -13.85
N GLU A 88 -11.16 10.84 -13.09
CA GLU A 88 -9.94 11.65 -13.11
C GLU A 88 -8.74 10.90 -12.54
N PHE A 89 -8.90 10.19 -11.41
CA PHE A 89 -7.86 9.32 -10.85
C PHE A 89 -7.37 8.31 -11.90
N VAL A 90 -8.29 7.60 -12.55
CA VAL A 90 -7.96 6.66 -13.64
C VAL A 90 -7.25 7.35 -14.81
N LYS A 91 -7.76 8.50 -15.26
CA LYS A 91 -7.24 9.22 -16.42
C LYS A 91 -5.82 9.71 -16.19
N ILE A 92 -5.53 10.27 -15.02
CA ILE A 92 -4.18 10.73 -14.66
C ILE A 92 -3.23 9.53 -14.61
N SER A 93 -3.63 8.46 -13.93
CA SER A 93 -2.86 7.21 -13.85
C SER A 93 -2.58 6.58 -15.20
N SER A 94 -3.50 6.70 -16.17
CA SER A 94 -3.31 6.22 -17.54
C SER A 94 -2.14 6.91 -18.26
N LYS A 95 -1.84 8.18 -17.94
CA LYS A 95 -0.67 8.89 -18.47
C LYS A 95 0.62 8.25 -17.98
N GLY A 96 0.69 7.96 -16.67
CA GLY A 96 1.83 7.27 -16.07
C GLY A 96 1.99 5.84 -16.59
N PHE A 97 0.89 5.13 -16.79
CA PHE A 97 0.89 3.79 -17.37
C PHE A 97 1.43 3.79 -18.82
N LYS A 98 1.08 4.79 -19.64
CA LYS A 98 1.67 4.95 -20.99
C LYS A 98 3.18 5.15 -20.96
N ALA A 99 3.70 5.84 -19.94
CA ALA A 99 5.13 6.06 -19.79
C ALA A 99 5.89 4.75 -19.41
N ASN A 100 5.18 3.75 -18.89
CA ASN A 100 5.71 2.47 -18.42
C ASN A 100 6.04 1.48 -19.55
N ARG A 101 6.61 1.99 -20.64
CA ARG A 101 7.18 1.21 -21.78
C ARG A 101 6.21 0.20 -22.40
N ILE A 102 4.89 0.37 -22.23
CA ILE A 102 3.86 -0.48 -22.84
C ILE A 102 3.82 -0.19 -24.34
N LYS A 103 3.67 -1.23 -25.14
CA LYS A 103 3.61 -1.13 -26.60
C LYS A 103 2.16 -1.29 -27.07
N GLN A 104 1.86 -0.69 -28.23
CA GLN A 104 0.56 -0.86 -28.86
C GLN A 104 0.27 -2.34 -29.09
N GLY A 105 -0.86 -2.82 -28.55
CA GLY A 105 -1.30 -4.21 -28.73
C GLY A 105 -0.69 -5.21 -27.75
N ASP A 106 0.11 -4.78 -26.77
CA ASP A 106 0.51 -5.63 -25.64
C ASP A 106 -0.75 -6.21 -24.97
N LYS A 107 -0.75 -7.51 -24.73
CA LYS A 107 -1.88 -8.24 -24.13
C LYS A 107 -1.57 -8.48 -22.66
N ILE A 108 -2.43 -7.95 -21.79
CA ILE A 108 -2.17 -7.88 -20.36
C ILE A 108 -3.18 -8.75 -19.61
N ALA A 109 -2.74 -9.85 -19.01
CA ALA A 109 -3.51 -10.59 -18.02
C ALA A 109 -3.60 -9.77 -16.73
N ASN A 110 -4.77 -9.20 -16.45
CA ASN A 110 -5.04 -8.51 -15.20
C ASN A 110 -5.47 -9.50 -14.12
N LEU A 111 -4.54 -9.79 -13.21
CA LEU A 111 -4.66 -10.73 -12.09
C LEU A 111 -4.79 -10.01 -10.73
N PHE A 112 -5.10 -8.72 -10.72
CA PHE A 112 -5.39 -8.01 -9.46
C PHE A 112 -6.69 -8.53 -8.79
N TYR A 113 -6.87 -8.22 -7.51
CA TYR A 113 -8.04 -8.65 -6.75
C TYR A 113 -9.32 -7.96 -7.21
N ALA A 114 -10.32 -8.77 -7.54
CA ALA A 114 -11.67 -8.37 -7.91
C ALA A 114 -12.67 -8.70 -6.79
N GLY A 115 -13.60 -7.77 -6.54
CA GLY A 115 -14.70 -7.95 -5.58
C GLY A 115 -14.43 -7.35 -4.19
N GLU A 116 -15.39 -7.58 -3.28
CA GLU A 116 -15.33 -7.22 -1.86
C GLU A 116 -14.94 -5.76 -1.54
N LEU A 117 -15.22 -4.85 -2.47
CA LEU A 117 -14.88 -3.42 -2.44
C LEU A 117 -13.38 -3.11 -2.59
N TYR A 118 -12.56 -4.06 -3.05
CA TYR A 118 -11.17 -3.79 -3.40
C TYR A 118 -11.05 -3.12 -4.76
N ALA A 119 -10.22 -2.07 -4.82
CA ALA A 119 -10.12 -1.22 -6.01
C ALA A 119 -9.30 -1.84 -7.15
N SER A 120 -8.31 -2.67 -6.82
CA SER A 120 -7.16 -2.93 -7.70
C SER A 120 -7.53 -3.44 -9.09
N PHE A 121 -8.43 -4.42 -9.20
CA PHE A 121 -8.82 -4.99 -10.49
C PHE A 121 -9.58 -3.99 -11.38
N LEU A 122 -10.54 -3.27 -10.80
CA LEU A 122 -11.32 -2.25 -11.52
C LEU A 122 -10.44 -1.06 -11.90
N TYR A 123 -9.61 -0.58 -10.97
CA TYR A 123 -8.68 0.50 -11.19
C TYR A 123 -7.74 0.21 -12.36
N ILE A 124 -7.05 -0.94 -12.36
CA ILE A 124 -6.13 -1.30 -13.42
C ILE A 124 -6.86 -1.58 -14.74
N THR A 125 -8.06 -2.17 -14.69
CA THR A 125 -8.91 -2.32 -15.88
C THR A 125 -9.16 -0.96 -16.53
N PHE A 126 -9.66 0.02 -15.76
CA PHE A 126 -9.94 1.34 -16.31
C PHE A 126 -8.66 2.07 -16.75
N VAL A 127 -7.55 1.93 -16.03
CA VAL A 127 -6.26 2.55 -16.41
C VAL A 127 -5.79 2.03 -17.78
N ILE A 128 -5.87 0.73 -18.03
CA ILE A 128 -5.50 0.13 -19.32
C ILE A 128 -6.43 0.63 -20.43
N GLU A 129 -7.74 0.61 -20.20
CA GLU A 129 -8.75 1.06 -21.18
C GLU A 129 -8.57 2.54 -21.55
N TYR A 130 -8.44 3.43 -20.55
CA TYR A 130 -8.18 4.86 -20.78
C TYR A 130 -6.82 5.14 -21.41
N ALA A 131 -5.82 4.28 -21.15
CA ALA A 131 -4.53 4.42 -21.80
C ALA A 131 -4.60 4.09 -23.30
N SER A 132 -5.52 3.22 -23.73
CA SER A 132 -5.71 2.90 -25.15
C SER A 132 -4.42 2.46 -25.89
N ILE A 133 -3.50 1.80 -25.17
CA ILE A 133 -2.22 1.30 -25.70
C ILE A 133 -2.08 -0.22 -25.58
N GLY A 134 -2.54 -0.82 -24.48
CA GLY A 134 -2.59 -2.27 -24.27
C GLY A 134 -4.01 -2.82 -24.38
N VAL A 135 -4.12 -4.14 -24.48
CA VAL A 135 -5.39 -4.89 -24.44
C VAL A 135 -5.51 -5.55 -23.06
N ASN A 136 -6.54 -5.16 -22.32
CA ASN A 136 -6.83 -5.74 -21.00
C ASN A 136 -7.53 -7.10 -21.13
N PHE A 137 -6.98 -8.13 -20.49
CA PHE A 137 -7.62 -9.42 -20.27
C PHE A 137 -7.98 -9.54 -18.79
N PRO A 138 -9.23 -9.24 -18.40
CA PRO A 138 -9.66 -9.16 -17.00
C PRO A 138 -9.89 -10.56 -16.39
N ILE A 139 -8.80 -11.30 -16.10
CA ILE A 139 -8.84 -12.72 -15.68
C ILE A 139 -9.08 -12.90 -14.17
N THR A 140 -8.69 -11.93 -13.33
CA THR A 140 -8.64 -11.98 -11.86
C THR A 140 -7.66 -13.00 -11.28
N GLY A 141 -6.95 -12.60 -10.21
CA GLY A 141 -6.00 -13.46 -9.51
C GLY A 141 -6.64 -14.61 -8.71
N LYS A 142 -7.99 -14.65 -8.63
CA LYS A 142 -8.75 -15.73 -7.99
C LYS A 142 -9.06 -16.89 -8.94
N ALA A 143 -8.84 -16.74 -10.25
CA ALA A 143 -9.09 -17.82 -11.20
C ALA A 143 -8.17 -19.03 -10.93
N PRO A 144 -8.62 -20.27 -11.23
CA PRO A 144 -7.79 -21.47 -11.14
C PRO A 144 -6.50 -21.30 -11.94
N LEU A 145 -5.39 -21.83 -11.40
CA LEU A 145 -4.08 -21.67 -12.03
C LEU A 145 -4.04 -22.33 -13.42
N GLU A 146 -4.67 -23.49 -13.62
CA GLU A 146 -4.70 -24.11 -14.95
C GLU A 146 -5.43 -23.24 -15.97
N GLU A 147 -6.52 -22.58 -15.55
CA GLU A 147 -7.32 -21.69 -16.40
C GLU A 147 -6.53 -20.43 -16.78
N ILE A 148 -5.83 -19.82 -15.81
CA ILE A 148 -4.95 -18.67 -16.07
C ILE A 148 -3.90 -19.03 -17.14
N ILE A 149 -3.22 -20.16 -16.97
CA ILE A 149 -2.19 -20.61 -17.91
C ILE A 149 -2.78 -20.91 -19.29
N ASP A 150 -3.94 -21.57 -19.34
CA ASP A 150 -4.64 -21.87 -20.59
C ASP A 150 -5.05 -20.62 -21.35
N LEU A 151 -5.55 -19.59 -20.65
CA LEU A 151 -5.91 -18.30 -21.24
C LEU A 151 -4.66 -17.59 -21.75
N ILE A 152 -3.58 -17.54 -20.96
CA ILE A 152 -2.31 -16.93 -21.38
C ILE A 152 -1.81 -17.58 -22.68
N ARG A 153 -1.82 -18.92 -22.73
CA ARG A 153 -1.42 -19.70 -23.91
C ARG A 153 -2.32 -19.43 -25.12
N LYS A 154 -3.62 -19.68 -24.99
CA LYS A 154 -4.58 -19.61 -26.11
C LYS A 154 -4.69 -18.21 -26.69
N LEU A 155 -4.62 -17.19 -25.84
CA LEU A 155 -4.77 -15.79 -26.24
C LEU A 155 -3.44 -15.12 -26.56
N ASN A 156 -2.31 -15.83 -26.41
CA ASN A 156 -0.94 -15.33 -26.58
C ASN A 156 -0.68 -14.06 -25.76
N ILE A 157 -1.04 -14.09 -24.47
CA ILE A 157 -0.85 -12.96 -23.55
C ILE A 157 0.64 -12.86 -23.21
N ASN A 158 1.21 -11.66 -23.35
CA ASN A 158 2.64 -11.43 -23.14
C ASN A 158 2.98 -10.62 -21.89
N ILE A 159 1.99 -10.03 -21.21
CA ILE A 159 2.17 -9.31 -19.95
C ILE A 159 1.29 -9.90 -18.85
N ILE A 160 1.87 -10.16 -17.68
CA ILE A 160 1.11 -10.48 -16.45
C ILE A 160 1.13 -9.27 -15.53
N ALA A 161 -0.05 -8.77 -15.16
CA ALA A 161 -0.21 -7.67 -14.23
C ALA A 161 -0.95 -8.12 -12.95
N GLY A 162 -0.40 -7.86 -11.77
CA GLY A 162 -1.02 -8.33 -10.52
C GLY A 162 -0.26 -7.94 -9.26
N VAL A 163 -0.70 -8.48 -8.12
CA VAL A 163 0.10 -8.40 -6.88
C VAL A 163 1.21 -9.46 -6.91
N PRO A 164 2.43 -9.17 -6.43
CA PRO A 164 3.56 -10.11 -6.40
C PRO A 164 3.21 -11.48 -5.84
N THR A 165 2.47 -11.54 -4.74
CA THR A 165 1.99 -12.81 -4.14
C THR A 165 1.21 -13.69 -5.13
N THR A 166 0.28 -13.11 -5.91
CA THR A 166 -0.49 -13.85 -6.93
C THR A 166 0.37 -14.23 -8.11
N ILE A 167 1.25 -13.32 -8.56
CA ILE A 167 2.18 -13.57 -9.66
C ILE A 167 3.08 -14.76 -9.33
N MET A 168 3.65 -14.81 -8.12
CA MET A 168 4.50 -15.92 -7.70
C MET A 168 3.77 -17.26 -7.72
N LYS A 169 2.50 -17.34 -7.31
CA LYS A 169 1.70 -18.58 -7.46
C LYS A 169 1.60 -19.08 -8.90
N VAL A 170 1.42 -18.15 -9.85
CA VAL A 170 1.36 -18.48 -11.28
C VAL A 170 2.71 -19.01 -11.77
N PHE A 171 3.81 -18.32 -11.44
CA PHE A 171 5.15 -18.73 -11.86
C PHE A 171 5.64 -20.01 -11.16
N GLU A 172 5.34 -20.21 -9.88
CA GLU A 172 5.60 -21.46 -9.17
C GLU A 172 4.89 -22.64 -9.84
N TYR A 173 3.63 -22.45 -10.27
CA TYR A 173 2.89 -23.46 -11.01
C TYR A 173 3.52 -23.75 -12.38
N ILE A 174 3.92 -22.72 -13.12
CA ILE A 174 4.64 -22.85 -14.40
C ILE A 174 5.93 -23.67 -14.22
N ILE A 175 6.75 -23.29 -13.25
CA ILE A 175 8.05 -23.91 -12.97
C ILE A 175 7.87 -25.36 -12.52
N LYS A 176 6.96 -25.61 -11.57
CA LYS A 176 6.69 -26.96 -11.03
C LYS A 176 6.20 -27.93 -12.09
N ASN A 177 5.42 -27.44 -13.07
CA ASN A 177 4.88 -28.26 -14.15
C ASN A 177 5.73 -28.18 -15.44
N HIS A 178 6.91 -27.54 -15.40
CA HIS A 178 7.82 -27.40 -16.54
C HIS A 178 7.14 -26.84 -17.81
N ILE A 179 6.29 -25.83 -17.65
CA ILE A 179 5.54 -25.22 -18.76
C ILE A 179 6.43 -24.20 -19.48
N ASP A 180 7.06 -24.59 -20.60
CA ASP A 180 8.06 -23.81 -21.33
C ASP A 180 7.54 -23.17 -22.64
N ASP A 181 6.25 -23.35 -22.95
CA ASP A 181 5.63 -22.88 -24.19
C ASP A 181 5.06 -21.45 -24.12
N LEU A 182 5.08 -20.83 -22.94
CA LEU A 182 4.54 -19.49 -22.70
C LEU A 182 5.53 -18.39 -23.12
N ARG A 183 5.01 -17.35 -23.77
CA ARG A 183 5.80 -16.17 -24.21
C ARG A 183 5.43 -14.95 -23.39
N ILE A 184 5.88 -14.92 -22.14
CA ILE A 184 5.67 -13.80 -21.23
C ILE A 184 6.90 -12.89 -21.28
N ASP A 185 6.72 -11.67 -21.77
CA ASP A 185 7.79 -10.68 -21.94
C ASP A 185 7.97 -9.82 -20.68
N ARG A 186 6.87 -9.56 -19.95
CA ARG A 186 6.89 -8.59 -18.85
C ARG A 186 5.93 -8.94 -17.71
N ILE A 187 6.33 -8.56 -16.51
CA ILE A 187 5.51 -8.52 -15.30
C ILE A 187 5.32 -7.06 -14.86
N LEU A 188 4.08 -6.68 -14.60
CA LEU A 188 3.69 -5.39 -14.05
C LEU A 188 3.06 -5.59 -12.66
N PHE A 189 3.77 -5.18 -11.61
CA PHE A 189 3.30 -5.45 -10.25
C PHE A 189 2.84 -4.20 -9.52
N GLY A 190 1.94 -4.38 -8.56
CA GLY A 190 1.51 -3.29 -7.69
C GLY A 190 0.96 -3.81 -6.38
N GLY A 191 0.81 -2.92 -5.40
CA GLY A 191 0.26 -3.29 -4.10
C GLY A 191 1.21 -4.04 -3.16
N GLU A 192 2.33 -4.59 -3.63
CA GLU A 192 3.40 -5.13 -2.77
C GLU A 192 4.76 -4.84 -3.40
N SER A 193 5.83 -4.93 -2.61
CA SER A 193 7.18 -4.95 -3.16
C SER A 193 7.44 -6.29 -3.85
N PHE A 194 8.29 -6.26 -4.88
CA PHE A 194 8.70 -7.45 -5.60
C PHE A 194 10.16 -7.75 -5.28
N TYR A 195 10.39 -8.75 -4.42
CA TYR A 195 11.68 -9.01 -3.78
C TYR A 195 12.71 -9.67 -4.71
N GLN A 196 13.97 -9.66 -4.29
CA GLN A 196 15.09 -10.12 -5.11
C GLN A 196 15.03 -11.62 -5.39
N ASP A 197 14.71 -12.45 -4.39
CA ASP A 197 14.56 -13.91 -4.52
C ASP A 197 13.40 -14.28 -5.47
N GLN A 198 12.29 -13.55 -5.42
CA GLN A 198 11.17 -13.69 -6.36
C GLN A 198 11.60 -13.37 -7.81
N ARG A 199 12.37 -12.30 -8.00
CA ARG A 199 12.94 -11.92 -9.31
C ARG A 199 13.89 -12.99 -9.83
N GLU A 200 14.78 -13.50 -8.98
CA GLU A 200 15.74 -14.54 -9.31
C GLU A 200 15.06 -15.86 -9.68
N THR A 201 14.05 -16.27 -8.90
CA THR A 201 13.23 -17.46 -9.17
C THR A 201 12.60 -17.39 -10.56
N ILE A 202 11.96 -16.27 -10.89
CA ILE A 202 11.31 -16.09 -12.20
C ILE A 202 12.36 -16.02 -13.31
N LYS A 203 13.44 -15.27 -13.14
CA LYS A 203 14.49 -15.13 -14.15
C LYS A 203 15.26 -16.43 -14.40
N GLY A 204 15.29 -17.35 -13.44
CA GLY A 204 15.83 -18.69 -13.63
C GLY A 204 15.09 -19.48 -14.72
N PHE A 205 13.80 -19.22 -14.92
CA PHE A 205 12.98 -19.87 -15.95
C PHE A 205 12.69 -18.95 -17.15
N PHE A 206 12.57 -17.64 -16.93
CA PHE A 206 12.34 -16.61 -17.94
C PHE A 206 13.47 -15.56 -17.92
N PRO A 207 14.66 -15.86 -18.49
CA PRO A 207 15.85 -15.03 -18.32
C PRO A 207 15.74 -13.61 -18.86
N ASN A 208 14.86 -13.38 -19.85
CA ASN A 208 14.70 -12.09 -20.52
C ASN A 208 13.49 -11.28 -20.01
N ILE A 209 12.81 -11.75 -18.98
CA ILE A 209 11.58 -11.10 -18.50
C ILE A 209 11.89 -9.75 -17.83
N ASP A 210 11.11 -8.74 -18.21
CA ASP A 210 11.15 -7.43 -17.58
C ASP A 210 10.16 -7.38 -16.40
N ILE A 211 10.57 -6.82 -15.26
CA ILE A 211 9.74 -6.78 -14.04
C ILE A 211 9.74 -5.35 -13.51
N SER A 212 8.60 -4.68 -13.65
CA SER A 212 8.41 -3.27 -13.31
C SER A 212 7.18 -3.06 -12.44
N SER A 213 7.21 -2.04 -11.58
CA SER A 213 6.01 -1.57 -10.91
C SER A 213 5.04 -1.03 -11.97
N ILE A 214 3.76 -1.36 -11.88
CA ILE A 214 2.74 -0.88 -12.82
C ILE A 214 2.54 0.63 -12.63
N LEU A 215 2.33 1.02 -11.38
CA LEU A 215 2.07 2.35 -10.84
C LEU A 215 2.24 2.28 -9.31
N TYR A 216 2.51 3.41 -8.67
CA TYR A 216 2.36 3.58 -7.23
C TYR A 216 1.12 4.42 -6.94
N ALA A 217 0.17 3.83 -6.21
CA ALA A 217 -1.10 4.45 -5.87
C ALA A 217 -1.64 3.86 -4.55
N SER A 218 -2.54 4.59 -3.91
CA SER A 218 -3.34 4.07 -2.81
C SER A 218 -4.80 4.42 -3.00
N VAL A 219 -5.69 3.59 -2.47
CA VAL A 219 -7.15 3.82 -2.57
C VAL A 219 -7.57 5.11 -1.88
N ASP A 220 -6.82 5.52 -0.86
CA ASP A 220 -7.08 6.73 -0.08
C ASP A 220 -6.42 7.93 -0.75
N GLY A 221 -5.14 7.80 -1.11
CA GLY A 221 -4.32 8.87 -1.64
C GLY A 221 -4.48 9.19 -3.12
N GLY A 222 -5.06 8.26 -3.89
CA GLY A 222 -5.10 8.34 -5.34
C GLY A 222 -3.75 7.96 -5.96
N GLU A 223 -3.41 8.67 -7.04
CA GLU A 223 -2.20 8.48 -7.84
C GLU A 223 -0.98 9.14 -7.22
N LEU A 224 0.07 8.35 -6.95
CA LEU A 224 1.22 8.81 -6.16
C LEU A 224 2.52 8.80 -6.96
N GLY A 225 2.68 7.83 -7.87
CA GLY A 225 3.78 7.85 -8.81
C GLY A 225 3.65 6.85 -9.95
N TYR A 226 4.46 7.04 -10.97
CA TYR A 226 4.52 6.21 -12.17
C TYR A 226 5.97 5.87 -12.54
N VAL A 227 6.12 4.90 -13.43
CA VAL A 227 7.42 4.45 -13.92
C VAL A 227 7.60 4.89 -15.37
N ASP A 228 8.80 5.34 -15.73
CA ASP A 228 9.16 5.59 -17.12
C ASP A 228 10.53 5.00 -17.51
N SER A 229 11.04 5.37 -18.68
CA SER A 229 12.33 4.87 -19.19
C SER A 229 13.54 5.25 -18.32
N THR A 230 13.42 6.24 -17.44
CA THR A 230 14.50 6.73 -16.58
C THR A 230 14.49 6.14 -15.19
N CYS A 231 13.40 5.49 -14.78
CA CYS A 231 13.28 4.87 -13.47
C CYS A 231 14.08 3.57 -13.40
N GLY A 232 14.87 3.45 -12.32
CA GLY A 232 15.46 2.20 -11.86
C GLY A 232 14.50 1.37 -10.99
N LEU A 233 15.07 0.42 -10.27
CA LEU A 233 14.34 -0.47 -9.37
C LEU A 233 13.72 0.31 -8.19
N ASP A 234 12.41 0.14 -7.99
CA ASP A 234 11.57 0.79 -6.98
C ASP A 234 11.51 2.33 -7.08
N GLU A 235 11.95 2.88 -8.21
CA GLU A 235 11.90 4.30 -8.50
C GLU A 235 10.61 4.70 -9.22
N HIS A 236 10.05 5.83 -8.82
CA HIS A 236 8.82 6.37 -9.38
C HIS A 236 8.94 7.88 -9.56
N ARG A 237 8.26 8.41 -10.57
CA ARG A 237 8.06 9.84 -10.80
C ARG A 237 6.70 10.26 -10.27
N ILE A 238 6.61 11.47 -9.72
CA ILE A 238 5.36 11.99 -9.14
C ILE A 238 4.47 12.57 -10.23
N PHE A 239 3.16 12.51 -10.00
CA PHE A 239 2.18 13.31 -10.72
C PHE A 239 2.11 14.73 -10.13
N ASP A 240 3.13 15.56 -10.36
CA ASP A 240 3.26 16.89 -9.71
C ASP A 240 2.06 17.81 -9.99
N GLU A 241 1.35 17.58 -11.10
CA GLU A 241 0.14 18.31 -11.47
C GLU A 241 -1.07 18.03 -10.57
N THR A 242 -1.14 16.86 -9.93
CA THR A 242 -2.34 16.42 -9.19
C THR A 242 -2.04 15.98 -7.75
N THR A 243 -0.77 15.72 -7.42
CA THR A 243 -0.36 15.23 -6.10
C THR A 243 0.85 16.00 -5.60
N ILE A 244 0.70 16.65 -4.44
CA ILE A 244 1.83 17.20 -3.69
C ILE A 244 2.36 16.09 -2.79
N LEU A 245 3.54 15.56 -3.12
CA LEU A 245 4.23 14.55 -2.32
C LEU A 245 5.33 15.20 -1.48
N GLU A 246 5.25 15.04 -0.17
CA GLU A 246 6.27 15.41 0.80
C GLU A 246 6.96 14.14 1.32
N ILE A 247 8.29 14.18 1.47
CA ILE A 247 9.03 13.22 2.28
C ILE A 247 9.33 13.90 3.60
N VAL A 248 8.89 13.33 4.72
CA VAL A 248 8.97 13.95 6.04
C VAL A 248 9.82 13.10 6.98
N ASP A 249 10.73 13.74 7.70
CA ASP A 249 11.46 13.08 8.78
C ASP A 249 10.48 12.67 9.89
N GLU A 250 10.46 11.38 10.21
CA GLU A 250 9.47 10.80 11.13
C GLU A 250 9.60 11.33 12.56
N GLU A 251 10.77 11.86 12.93
CA GLU A 251 11.04 12.33 14.29
C GLU A 251 10.89 13.84 14.44
N THR A 252 11.44 14.62 13.52
CA THR A 252 11.41 16.08 13.59
C THR A 252 10.15 16.66 12.96
N GLY A 253 9.46 15.89 12.10
CA GLY A 253 8.33 16.38 11.31
C GLY A 253 8.75 17.35 10.20
N THR A 254 10.05 17.52 9.94
CA THR A 254 10.55 18.45 8.92
C THR A 254 10.51 17.81 7.54
N VAL A 255 10.13 18.59 6.52
CA VAL A 255 10.13 18.14 5.12
C VAL A 255 11.57 18.00 4.62
N ILE A 256 11.89 16.82 4.11
CA ILE A 256 13.17 16.46 3.51
C ILE A 256 13.16 16.85 2.04
N GLN A 257 14.14 17.65 1.64
CA GLN A 257 14.31 18.10 0.25
C GLN A 257 15.58 17.57 -0.40
N ASN A 258 16.57 17.13 0.39
CA ASN A 258 17.81 16.57 -0.13
C ASN A 258 17.61 15.15 -0.67
N VAL A 259 18.46 14.76 -1.62
CA VAL A 259 18.48 13.40 -2.15
C VAL A 259 19.07 12.41 -1.14
N ASN A 260 18.66 11.15 -1.24
CA ASN A 260 19.16 10.03 -0.45
C ASN A 260 18.96 10.14 1.07
N ILE A 261 18.00 10.94 1.51
CA ILE A 261 17.58 10.99 2.93
C ILE A 261 16.19 10.33 3.05
N PRO A 262 16.08 9.18 3.74
CA PRO A 262 14.81 8.51 3.97
C PRO A 262 13.86 9.30 4.85
N GLY A 263 12.56 9.21 4.56
CA GLY A 263 11.48 9.69 5.41
C GLY A 263 10.16 9.04 5.04
N LYS A 264 9.08 9.37 5.75
CA LYS A 264 7.73 8.90 5.42
C LYS A 264 7.11 9.76 4.31
N ILE A 265 6.31 9.13 3.46
CA ILE A 265 5.53 9.81 2.44
C ILE A 265 4.28 10.44 3.06
N VAL A 266 4.11 11.73 2.82
CA VAL A 266 2.92 12.51 3.15
C VAL A 266 2.38 13.14 1.86
N ILE A 267 1.07 13.06 1.64
CA ILE A 267 0.46 13.39 0.36
C ILE A 267 -0.68 14.39 0.50
N THR A 268 -0.82 15.27 -0.47
CA THR A 268 -2.05 16.05 -0.72
C THR A 268 -2.51 15.78 -2.14
N ASN A 269 -3.71 15.21 -2.31
CA ASN A 269 -4.29 14.97 -3.62
C ASN A 269 -5.18 16.15 -3.99
N LEU A 270 -4.92 16.78 -5.14
CA LEU A 270 -5.55 18.00 -5.62
C LEU A 270 -6.83 17.78 -6.43
N CYS A 271 -7.27 16.53 -6.59
CA CYS A 271 -8.47 16.17 -7.34
C CYS A 271 -9.62 15.73 -6.43
N ARG A 272 -9.36 15.39 -5.17
CA ARG A 272 -10.36 14.81 -4.25
C ARG A 272 -11.03 15.87 -3.37
N LYS A 273 -12.28 16.19 -3.65
CA LYS A 273 -13.14 17.06 -2.85
C LYS A 273 -14.09 16.32 -1.92
N LEU A 274 -14.72 15.23 -2.34
CA LEU A 274 -15.73 14.52 -1.53
C LEU A 274 -15.14 14.00 -0.22
N MET A 275 -13.94 13.42 -0.32
CA MET A 275 -13.12 12.98 0.81
C MET A 275 -11.73 13.58 0.64
N PRO A 276 -11.49 14.82 1.12
CA PRO A 276 -10.22 15.49 0.90
C PRO A 276 -9.06 14.75 1.56
N ILE A 277 -7.92 14.74 0.86
CA ILE A 277 -6.68 14.12 1.31
C ILE A 277 -5.62 15.22 1.33
N ILE A 278 -5.33 15.78 2.51
CA ILE A 278 -4.45 16.93 2.67
C ILE A 278 -3.41 16.63 3.75
N ARG A 279 -2.12 16.56 3.37
CA ARG A 279 -1.02 16.11 4.22
C ARG A 279 -1.31 14.78 4.94
N TYR A 280 -1.84 13.81 4.19
CA TYR A 280 -2.15 12.47 4.66
C TYR A 280 -0.91 11.56 4.65
N PRO A 281 -0.57 10.84 5.73
CA PRO A 281 0.49 9.83 5.71
C PRO A 281 0.10 8.66 4.79
N ALA A 282 0.87 8.39 3.73
CA ALA A 282 0.56 7.29 2.80
C ALA A 282 0.84 5.90 3.40
N GLY A 283 1.66 5.82 4.44
CA GLY A 283 2.07 4.58 5.11
C GLY A 283 3.32 3.93 4.51
N ASP A 284 4.02 4.64 3.62
CA ASP A 284 5.22 4.17 2.95
C ASP A 284 6.40 5.12 3.20
N ARG A 285 7.63 4.60 3.17
CA ARG A 285 8.88 5.35 3.27
C ARG A 285 9.49 5.52 1.88
N ALA A 286 10.13 6.66 1.67
CA ALA A 286 10.84 6.95 0.44
C ALA A 286 12.02 7.89 0.68
N MET A 287 12.81 8.07 -0.37
CA MET A 287 13.80 9.14 -0.46
C MET A 287 13.79 9.75 -1.85
N TRP A 288 14.11 11.03 -1.93
CA TRP A 288 14.36 11.68 -3.22
C TRP A 288 15.64 11.14 -3.85
N ILE A 289 15.64 10.99 -5.16
CA ILE A 289 16.82 10.59 -5.93
C ILE A 289 17.18 11.58 -7.04
N GLU A 290 16.40 12.65 -7.17
CA GLU A 290 16.68 13.80 -8.03
C GLU A 290 16.66 15.10 -7.21
N PRO A 291 17.38 16.16 -7.61
CA PRO A 291 17.35 17.46 -6.92
C PRO A 291 15.95 18.10 -6.86
N LYS A 292 15.72 18.95 -5.86
CA LYS A 292 14.48 19.75 -5.74
C LYS A 292 14.32 20.64 -6.99
N GLY A 293 13.08 20.77 -7.46
CA GLY A 293 12.74 21.57 -8.65
C GLY A 293 12.78 20.78 -9.96
N THR A 294 13.19 19.50 -9.92
CA THR A 294 13.03 18.59 -11.07
C THR A 294 11.54 18.32 -11.30
N PRO A 295 10.99 18.52 -12.52
CA PRO A 295 9.61 18.19 -12.83
C PRO A 295 9.32 16.69 -12.69
N ASN A 296 8.15 16.35 -12.15
CA ASN A 296 7.73 14.97 -11.84
C ASN A 296 8.81 14.24 -11.04
N ARG A 297 9.30 14.90 -9.99
CA ARG A 297 10.53 14.54 -9.29
C ARG A 297 10.56 13.06 -8.91
N LYS A 298 11.68 12.40 -9.19
CA LYS A 298 11.82 10.97 -8.91
C LYS A 298 12.15 10.69 -7.45
N PHE A 299 11.50 9.68 -6.90
CA PHE A 299 11.74 9.13 -5.57
C PHE A 299 11.87 7.61 -5.63
N LYS A 300 12.57 7.04 -4.65
CA LYS A 300 12.69 5.59 -4.47
C LYS A 300 11.88 5.16 -3.25
N LEU A 301 11.02 4.15 -3.41
CA LEU A 301 10.30 3.53 -2.31
C LEU A 301 11.25 2.66 -1.48
N LEU A 302 11.09 2.70 -0.16
CA LEU A 302 11.95 2.03 0.82
C LEU A 302 11.17 1.05 1.73
N GLY A 303 9.91 0.77 1.40
CA GLY A 303 9.02 -0.07 2.19
C GLY A 303 8.01 0.73 3.02
N ARG A 304 7.52 0.14 4.11
CA ARG A 304 6.45 0.73 4.95
C ARG A 304 7.01 1.70 6.00
N SER A 305 6.21 2.70 6.37
CA SER A 305 6.45 3.52 7.56
C SER A 305 5.82 2.88 8.81
N GLU A 306 6.01 3.50 9.98
CA GLU A 306 5.69 2.88 11.27
C GLU A 306 4.20 2.57 11.50
N GLU A 307 3.26 3.00 10.65
CA GLU A 307 1.82 2.85 10.91
C GLU A 307 1.31 1.40 10.82
N GLY A 308 2.02 0.52 10.11
CA GLY A 308 1.65 -0.89 9.99
C GLY A 308 2.56 -1.70 9.08
N ALA A 309 2.63 -3.00 9.34
CA ALA A 309 3.49 -3.92 8.63
C ALA A 309 2.72 -4.63 7.51
N ARG A 310 3.23 -4.55 6.27
CA ARG A 310 2.65 -5.25 5.12
C ARG A 310 3.20 -6.68 5.05
N ILE A 311 2.33 -7.68 5.06
CA ILE A 311 2.65 -9.12 5.05
C ILE A 311 1.88 -9.74 3.88
N GLY A 312 2.56 -9.97 2.75
CA GLY A 312 1.92 -10.20 1.46
C GLY A 312 1.08 -8.98 1.06
N CYS A 313 -0.13 -9.20 0.54
CA CYS A 313 -1.05 -8.11 0.19
C CYS A 313 -1.77 -7.47 1.38
N ALA A 314 -1.75 -8.09 2.57
CA ALA A 314 -2.44 -7.61 3.77
C ALA A 314 -1.54 -6.70 4.63
N THR A 315 -2.16 -5.81 5.41
CA THR A 315 -1.46 -4.96 6.38
C THR A 315 -1.92 -5.29 7.80
N LEU A 316 -0.97 -5.59 8.69
CA LEU A 316 -1.19 -5.61 10.13
C LEU A 316 -0.88 -4.23 10.69
N TYR A 317 -1.91 -3.45 11.03
CA TYR A 317 -1.70 -2.11 11.62
C TYR A 317 -1.38 -2.24 13.11
N ILE A 318 -0.62 -1.25 13.62
CA ILE A 318 -0.32 -1.14 15.05
C ILE A 318 -1.58 -1.19 15.90
N GLN A 319 -2.65 -0.53 15.46
CA GLN A 319 -3.90 -0.45 16.24
C GLN A 319 -4.58 -1.80 16.39
N ASP A 320 -4.51 -2.68 15.39
CA ASP A 320 -5.13 -4.00 15.49
C ASP A 320 -4.32 -4.90 16.42
N ALA A 321 -2.99 -4.82 16.33
CA ALA A 321 -2.11 -5.48 17.29
C ALA A 321 -2.42 -5.00 18.72
N LEU A 322 -2.60 -3.69 18.93
CA LEU A 322 -2.99 -3.12 20.22
C LEU A 322 -4.37 -3.62 20.70
N LYS A 323 -5.37 -3.70 19.83
CA LYS A 323 -6.69 -4.25 20.18
C LYS A 323 -6.60 -5.70 20.62
N VAL A 324 -5.82 -6.51 19.89
CA VAL A 324 -5.61 -7.90 20.27
C VAL A 324 -4.84 -8.00 21.58
N ILE A 325 -3.82 -7.17 21.81
CA ILE A 325 -3.11 -7.10 23.09
C ILE A 325 -4.06 -6.73 24.24
N ASP A 326 -4.90 -5.71 24.08
CA ASP A 326 -5.87 -5.29 25.11
C ASP A 326 -6.90 -6.38 25.43
N TYR A 327 -7.29 -7.19 24.44
CA TYR A 327 -8.17 -8.34 24.64
C TYR A 327 -7.59 -9.35 25.64
N PHE A 328 -6.27 -9.55 25.65
CA PHE A 328 -5.58 -10.49 26.54
C PHE A 328 -5.04 -9.87 27.84
N LYS A 329 -5.38 -8.61 28.16
CA LYS A 329 -4.82 -7.91 29.34
C LYS A 329 -5.06 -8.59 30.69
N ASN A 330 -6.10 -9.42 30.80
CA ASN A 330 -6.40 -10.19 32.02
C ASN A 330 -5.61 -11.51 32.09
N GLU A 331 -5.05 -11.99 30.97
CA GLU A 331 -4.22 -13.20 30.89
C GLU A 331 -2.72 -12.86 30.94
N VAL A 332 -2.31 -11.70 30.42
CA VAL A 332 -0.91 -11.26 30.39
C VAL A 332 -0.78 -9.74 30.36
N HIS A 333 0.17 -9.20 31.13
CA HIS A 333 0.55 -7.79 31.05
C HIS A 333 1.67 -7.59 30.02
N ILE A 334 1.32 -7.04 28.86
CA ILE A 334 2.26 -6.70 27.79
C ILE A 334 2.86 -5.31 28.03
N LEU A 335 4.17 -5.25 28.25
CA LEU A 335 4.91 -4.00 28.43
C LEU A 335 5.23 -3.32 27.10
N ASN A 336 5.56 -4.11 26.08
CA ASN A 336 5.98 -3.60 24.79
C ASN A 336 5.74 -4.63 23.68
N PHE A 337 5.71 -4.18 22.44
CA PHE A 337 5.59 -5.04 21.28
C PHE A 337 6.22 -4.43 20.04
N GLN A 338 6.60 -5.30 19.11
CA GLN A 338 7.04 -4.95 17.76
C GLN A 338 6.41 -5.89 16.74
N ILE A 339 6.10 -5.37 15.56
CA ILE A 339 5.70 -6.18 14.42
C ILE A 339 6.93 -6.31 13.53
N VAL A 340 7.41 -7.52 13.34
CA VAL A 340 8.56 -7.82 12.48
C VAL A 340 8.05 -8.51 11.22
N VAL A 341 8.56 -8.09 10.06
CA VAL A 341 8.33 -8.78 8.79
C VAL A 341 9.65 -9.31 8.27
N THR A 342 9.65 -10.58 7.90
CA THR A 342 10.75 -11.26 7.21
C THR A 342 10.26 -11.83 5.88
N HIS A 343 11.19 -12.12 4.96
CA HIS A 343 10.89 -12.72 3.67
C HIS A 343 11.85 -13.89 3.43
N TYR A 344 11.30 -15.06 3.12
CA TYR A 344 12.07 -16.25 2.74
C TYR A 344 11.17 -17.24 2.00
N ASP A 345 11.77 -18.08 1.15
CA ASP A 345 11.06 -19.02 0.29
C ASP A 345 9.95 -18.33 -0.53
N ASN A 346 10.25 -17.15 -1.09
CA ASN A 346 9.33 -16.29 -1.86
C ASN A 346 8.09 -15.78 -1.11
N LYS A 347 8.04 -15.92 0.23
CA LYS A 347 6.86 -15.59 1.06
C LYS A 347 7.24 -14.73 2.26
N ASP A 348 6.33 -13.83 2.61
CA ASP A 348 6.44 -13.03 3.83
C ASP A 348 6.07 -13.87 5.07
N GLN A 349 6.72 -13.58 6.21
CA GLN A 349 6.27 -14.00 7.54
C GLN A 349 6.09 -12.76 8.42
N GLY A 350 4.90 -12.64 9.03
CA GLY A 350 4.67 -11.66 10.10
C GLY A 350 4.94 -12.27 11.47
N ILE A 351 5.64 -11.52 12.31
CA ILE A 351 5.98 -11.92 13.67
C ILE A 351 5.56 -10.81 14.62
N LEU A 352 4.64 -11.10 15.56
CA LEU A 352 4.32 -10.20 16.65
C LEU A 352 5.22 -10.53 17.85
N ARG A 353 6.24 -9.70 18.05
CA ARG A 353 7.13 -9.78 19.22
C ARG A 353 6.48 -9.10 20.41
N LEU A 354 6.40 -9.80 21.53
CA LEU A 354 5.76 -9.34 22.76
C LEU A 354 6.73 -9.41 23.94
N VAL A 355 6.74 -8.36 24.75
CA VAL A 355 7.44 -8.32 26.04
C VAL A 355 6.40 -8.39 27.14
N SER A 356 6.38 -9.48 27.90
CA SER A 356 5.53 -9.62 29.09
C SER A 356 6.22 -9.05 30.33
N GLN A 357 5.44 -8.55 31.28
CA GLN A 357 5.93 -8.16 32.61
C GLN A 357 6.28 -9.38 33.47
N GLU A 358 5.54 -10.46 33.27
CA GLU A 358 5.61 -11.69 34.05
C GLU A 358 6.22 -12.84 33.24
N THR A 359 6.82 -13.80 33.95
CA THR A 359 7.22 -15.08 33.37
C THR A 359 5.96 -15.89 33.08
N LEU A 360 5.78 -16.28 31.82
CA LEU A 360 4.62 -17.04 31.40
C LEU A 360 4.79 -18.52 31.72
N GLU A 361 3.80 -19.14 32.36
CA GLU A 361 3.80 -20.59 32.60
C GLU A 361 3.67 -21.39 31.29
N LYS A 362 2.87 -20.87 30.35
CA LYS A 362 2.54 -21.54 29.08
C LYS A 362 2.65 -20.61 27.87
N PRO A 363 3.85 -20.10 27.55
CA PRO A 363 4.04 -19.07 26.53
C PRO A 363 3.54 -19.49 25.15
N GLN A 364 3.70 -20.76 24.77
CA GLN A 364 3.29 -21.24 23.45
C GLN A 364 1.76 -21.35 23.30
N GLU A 365 1.05 -21.80 24.35
CA GLU A 365 -0.41 -21.88 24.31
C GLU A 365 -1.02 -20.47 24.16
N LEU A 366 -0.51 -19.50 24.91
CA LEU A 366 -0.96 -18.11 24.84
C LEU A 366 -0.59 -17.46 23.49
N ALA A 367 0.62 -17.71 22.97
CA ALA A 367 1.03 -17.27 21.64
C ALA A 367 0.04 -17.75 20.56
N ASN A 368 -0.37 -19.03 20.62
CA ASN A 368 -1.34 -19.58 19.67
C ASN A 368 -2.72 -18.91 19.79
N LYS A 369 -3.21 -18.65 21.03
CA LYS A 369 -4.46 -17.90 21.24
C LYS A 369 -4.38 -16.49 20.65
N ILE A 370 -3.26 -15.79 20.84
CA ILE A 370 -3.04 -14.45 20.29
C ILE A 370 -3.03 -14.49 18.77
N VAL A 371 -2.38 -15.47 18.14
CA VAL A 371 -2.40 -15.65 16.68
C VAL A 371 -3.83 -15.88 16.17
N LEU A 372 -4.61 -16.75 16.82
CA LEU A 372 -6.02 -16.96 16.43
C LEU A 372 -6.84 -15.67 16.55
N LYS A 373 -6.64 -14.90 17.62
CA LYS A 373 -7.32 -13.61 17.79
C LYS A 373 -6.88 -12.56 16.78
N LEU A 374 -5.59 -12.54 16.41
CA LEU A 374 -5.09 -11.73 15.30
C LEU A 374 -5.79 -12.10 14.00
N TYR A 375 -6.00 -13.38 13.71
CA TYR A 375 -6.75 -13.81 12.53
C TYR A 375 -8.22 -13.43 12.56
N GLU A 376 -8.87 -13.39 13.73
CA GLU A 376 -10.23 -12.84 13.86
C GLU A 376 -10.25 -11.33 13.57
N GLU A 377 -9.32 -10.58 14.16
CA GLU A 377 -9.18 -9.14 13.91
C GLU A 377 -8.68 -8.86 12.49
N ARG A 378 -8.05 -9.84 11.83
CA ARG A 378 -7.44 -9.76 10.49
C ARG A 378 -7.68 -11.03 9.64
N PRO A 379 -8.92 -11.26 9.15
CA PRO A 379 -9.25 -12.47 8.40
C PRO A 379 -8.45 -12.64 7.11
N MET A 380 -8.08 -11.55 6.44
CA MET A 380 -7.25 -11.59 5.23
C MET A 380 -5.89 -12.25 5.49
N LEU A 381 -5.28 -12.08 6.68
CA LEU A 381 -4.03 -12.78 7.03
C LEU A 381 -4.25 -14.29 7.14
N LYS A 382 -5.40 -14.72 7.69
CA LYS A 382 -5.77 -16.13 7.77
C LYS A 382 -5.97 -16.74 6.39
N GLU A 383 -6.72 -16.06 5.53
CA GLU A 383 -6.96 -16.47 4.14
C GLU A 383 -5.63 -16.62 3.38
N LEU A 384 -4.71 -15.68 3.54
CA LEU A 384 -3.39 -15.75 2.91
C LEU A 384 -2.60 -16.98 3.40
N VAL A 385 -2.64 -17.30 4.69
CA VAL A 385 -1.98 -18.49 5.24
C VAL A 385 -2.62 -19.78 4.74
N GLU A 386 -3.95 -19.89 4.76
CA GLU A 386 -4.69 -21.06 4.28
C GLU A 386 -4.43 -21.33 2.79
N GLN A 387 -4.27 -20.25 2.02
CA GLN A 387 -3.93 -20.32 0.60
C GLN A 387 -2.42 -20.41 0.33
N SER A 388 -1.60 -20.62 1.36
CA SER A 388 -0.14 -20.74 1.29
C SER A 388 0.56 -19.56 0.61
N MET A 389 -0.03 -18.36 0.69
CA MET A 389 0.50 -17.11 0.13
C MET A 389 1.55 -16.45 1.02
N ILE A 390 1.42 -16.62 2.33
CA ILE A 390 2.38 -16.15 3.34
C ILE A 390 2.66 -17.30 4.31
N HIS A 391 3.77 -17.21 5.05
CA HIS A 391 4.01 -18.10 6.17
C HIS A 391 3.03 -17.80 7.33
N PRO A 392 2.69 -18.79 8.17
CA PRO A 392 1.87 -18.55 9.35
C PRO A 392 2.43 -17.42 10.23
N ILE A 393 1.53 -16.55 10.71
CA ILE A 393 1.88 -15.51 11.66
C ILE A 393 2.39 -16.15 12.95
N LYS A 394 3.50 -15.64 13.47
CA LYS A 394 4.08 -16.09 14.74
C LYS A 394 3.92 -15.03 15.82
N VAL A 395 3.83 -15.48 17.06
CA VAL A 395 4.03 -14.64 18.24
C VAL A 395 5.32 -15.10 18.90
N GLU A 396 6.24 -14.16 19.12
CA GLU A 396 7.52 -14.39 19.77
C GLU A 396 7.55 -13.64 21.10
N TRP A 397 7.80 -14.36 22.20
CA TRP A 397 8.06 -13.73 23.49
C TRP A 397 9.53 -13.34 23.56
N ILE A 398 9.80 -12.05 23.76
CA ILE A 398 11.14 -11.49 23.83
C ILE A 398 11.34 -10.71 25.12
N THR A 399 12.59 -10.47 25.48
CA THR A 399 12.95 -9.59 26.59
C THR A 399 13.14 -8.14 26.11
N SER A 400 13.07 -7.18 27.03
CA SER A 400 13.16 -5.75 26.69
C SER A 400 14.47 -5.35 25.99
N ASP A 401 15.58 -6.05 26.24
CA ASP A 401 16.89 -5.83 25.61
C ASP A 401 16.94 -6.27 24.14
N MET A 402 16.01 -7.13 23.71
CA MET A 402 15.88 -7.56 22.32
C MET A 402 15.05 -6.59 21.46
N LEU A 403 14.44 -5.58 22.08
CA LEU A 403 13.66 -4.57 21.36
C LEU A 403 14.57 -3.69 20.52
N GLU A 404 14.29 -3.61 19.21
CA GLU A 404 15.03 -2.70 18.36
C GLU A 404 14.59 -1.26 18.60
N THR A 405 15.57 -0.40 18.82
CA THR A 405 15.36 1.03 19.00
C THR A 405 15.93 1.81 17.83
N ASN A 406 15.39 3.00 17.60
CA ASN A 406 15.98 3.93 16.67
C ASN A 406 17.33 4.40 17.25
N LYS A 407 18.42 4.17 16.50
CA LYS A 407 19.79 4.50 16.91
C LYS A 407 20.00 5.98 17.29
N ARG A 408 19.18 6.89 16.77
CA ARG A 408 19.27 8.33 17.04
C ARG A 408 18.52 8.75 18.32
N THR A 409 17.38 8.12 18.63
CA THR A 409 16.49 8.57 19.73
C THR A 409 16.40 7.61 20.90
N GLY A 410 16.82 6.37 20.73
CA GLY A 410 16.59 5.30 21.71
C GLY A 410 15.12 4.88 21.82
N LYS A 411 14.19 5.44 21.03
CA LYS A 411 12.77 5.03 21.05
C LYS A 411 12.61 3.64 20.41
N THR A 412 11.78 2.79 21.00
CA THR A 412 11.43 1.48 20.43
C THR A 412 10.71 1.66 19.09
N LYS A 413 11.20 0.99 18.05
CA LYS A 413 10.51 0.94 16.75
C LYS A 413 9.30 0.01 16.85
N ARG A 414 8.15 0.40 16.31
CA ARG A 414 6.94 -0.45 16.36
C ARG A 414 6.86 -1.45 15.22
N VAL A 415 7.38 -1.08 14.06
CA VAL A 415 7.43 -1.93 12.87
C VAL A 415 8.90 -2.09 12.47
N ILE A 416 9.32 -3.33 12.25
CA ILE A 416 10.66 -3.68 11.79
C ILE A 416 10.50 -4.45 10.49
N ASP A 417 11.00 -3.89 9.40
CA ASP A 417 11.00 -4.54 8.10
C ASP A 417 12.40 -5.10 7.82
N LYS A 418 12.58 -6.41 7.97
CA LYS A 418 13.85 -7.10 7.74
C LYS A 418 13.99 -7.68 6.34
N ARG A 419 13.01 -7.44 5.47
CA ARG A 419 12.99 -8.01 4.11
C ARG A 419 14.07 -7.42 3.20
N PHE A 420 14.61 -6.27 3.60
CA PHE A 420 15.69 -5.58 2.91
C PHE A 420 17.03 -5.64 3.66
N GLU A 421 17.08 -6.36 4.79
CA GLU A 421 18.31 -6.61 5.57
C GLU A 421 18.92 -7.93 5.10
N GLY A 422 19.58 -7.89 3.93
CA GLY A 422 20.36 -8.99 3.35
C GLY A 422 21.77 -8.55 3.02
#